data_AF-A0A838VV49-F1
#
_entry.id   AF-A0A838VV49-F1
#
_cell.length_a   1.000
_cell.length_b   1.000
_cell.length_c   1.000
_cell.angle_alpha   90.00
_cell.angle_beta   90.00
_cell.angle_gamma   90.00
#
_symmetry.space_group_name_H-M   'P 1'
#
loop_
_entity.id
_entity.type
_entity.pdbx_description
1 polymer ?
#
loop_
_entity_poly.entity_id
_entity_poly.type
_entity_poly.pdbx_seq_one_letter_code
_entity_poly.pdbx_strand_id
1 'polypeptide(L)' 'MSGSILRFWGGLAEIELSYAELRNCNFESSHIQSSSFDFADLSGAIFKKTRLAGNSFIAANLSDANFEGAYLYESV' A
#
# COMPACT_ATOMS: atom_id res chain seq x y z
N MET A 1 8.16 -16.26 10.44
CA MET A 1 8.56 -16.01 9.04
C MET A 1 9.19 -14.64 9.01
N SER A 2 10.48 -14.59 8.68
CA SER A 2 11.35 -13.42 8.83
C SER A 2 10.85 -12.24 7.98
N GLY A 3 10.84 -11.04 8.57
CA GLY A 3 10.42 -9.80 7.94
C GLY A 3 11.13 -9.56 6.61
N SER A 4 10.43 -9.85 5.53
CA SER A 4 10.84 -9.45 4.19
C SER A 4 10.42 -8.00 4.01
N ILE A 5 11.39 -7.08 3.96
CA ILE A 5 11.16 -5.75 3.38
C ILE A 5 10.87 -6.00 1.89
N LEU A 6 9.60 -6.16 1.54
CA LEU A 6 9.16 -6.28 0.16
C LEU A 6 9.42 -4.93 -0.51
N ARG A 7 10.47 -4.87 -1.35
CA ARG A 7 10.76 -3.71 -2.20
C ARG A 7 10.14 -3.97 -3.56
N PHE A 8 9.05 -3.28 -3.87
CA PHE A 8 8.37 -3.42 -5.16
C PHE A 8 8.88 -2.36 -6.14
N TRP A 9 9.74 -2.77 -7.07
CA TRP A 9 10.15 -1.97 -8.23
C TRP A 9 9.33 -2.43 -9.44
N GLY A 10 8.09 -1.98 -9.56
CA GLY A 10 7.19 -2.38 -10.64
C GLY A 10 5.73 -2.11 -10.28
N GLY A 11 4.89 -1.94 -11.29
CA GLY A 11 3.46 -1.75 -11.09
C GLY A 11 2.83 -2.98 -10.44
N LEU A 12 2.08 -2.78 -9.36
CA LEU A 12 1.29 -3.82 -8.70
C LEU A 12 -0.16 -3.66 -9.18
N ALA A 13 -0.66 -4.62 -9.94
CA ALA A 13 -2.04 -4.62 -10.40
C ALA A 13 -2.73 -5.88 -9.88
N GLU A 14 -3.96 -5.73 -9.36
CA GLU A 14 -4.82 -6.87 -9.00
C GLU A 14 -4.20 -7.80 -7.94
N ILE A 15 -3.58 -7.23 -6.91
CA ILE A 15 -2.97 -8.01 -5.82
C ILE A 15 -3.90 -8.06 -4.61
N GLU A 16 -4.05 -9.25 -4.05
CA GLU A 16 -4.71 -9.47 -2.76
C GLU A 16 -3.68 -9.45 -1.62
N LEU A 17 -3.68 -8.35 -0.87
CA LEU A 17 -2.86 -8.12 0.33
C LEU A 17 -3.74 -7.93 1.58
N SER A 18 -4.98 -8.42 1.52
CA SER A 18 -5.89 -8.40 2.66
C SER A 18 -5.25 -9.10 3.88
N TYR A 19 -5.36 -8.51 5.07
CA TYR A 19 -4.77 -8.98 6.32
C TYR A 19 -3.22 -9.05 6.36
N ALA A 20 -2.53 -8.47 5.39
CA ALA A 20 -1.07 -8.53 5.33
C ALA A 20 -0.40 -7.67 6.41
N GLU A 21 0.74 -8.14 6.95
CA GLU A 21 1.62 -7.35 7.81
C GLU A 21 2.64 -6.58 6.96
N LEU A 22 2.35 -5.32 6.65
CA LEU A 22 3.11 -4.44 5.75
C LEU A 22 3.66 -3.19 6.46
N ARG A 23 3.93 -3.32 7.76
CA ARG A 23 4.44 -2.23 8.61
C ARG A 23 5.76 -1.70 8.06
N ASN A 24 5.87 -0.39 7.94
CA ASN A 24 7.06 0.31 7.45
C ASN A 24 7.52 -0.11 6.04
N CYS A 25 6.65 -0.75 5.24
CA CYS A 25 6.95 -1.06 3.85
C CYS A 25 7.10 0.23 3.03
N ASN A 26 7.99 0.20 2.03
CA ASN A 26 8.23 1.34 1.15
C ASN A 26 7.66 1.07 -0.26
N PHE A 27 6.63 1.82 -0.61
CA PHE A 27 5.93 1.87 -1.90
C PHE A 27 6.17 3.19 -2.63
N GLU A 28 7.21 3.97 -2.25
CA GLU A 28 7.50 5.27 -2.84
C GLU A 28 7.65 5.18 -4.35
N SER A 29 6.96 6.09 -5.05
CA SER A 29 6.94 6.20 -6.51
C SER A 29 6.43 4.95 -7.26
N SER A 30 5.77 4.02 -6.56
CA SER A 30 5.13 2.85 -7.19
C SER A 30 3.82 3.22 -7.90
N HIS A 31 3.34 2.30 -8.75
CA HIS A 31 2.01 2.34 -9.35
C HIS A 31 1.25 1.11 -8.86
N ILE A 32 0.22 1.31 -8.04
CA ILE A 32 -0.60 0.24 -7.47
C ILE A 32 -2.04 0.46 -7.93
N GLN A 33 -2.61 -0.52 -8.61
CA GLN A 33 -3.97 -0.42 -9.12
C GLN A 33 -4.79 -1.66 -8.80
N SER A 34 -6.10 -1.47 -8.59
CA SER A 34 -7.08 -2.53 -8.41
C SER A 34 -6.69 -3.59 -7.37
N SER A 35 -5.95 -3.20 -6.32
CA SER A 35 -5.44 -4.12 -5.30
C SER A 35 -6.19 -3.95 -3.98
N SER A 36 -6.31 -5.02 -3.19
CA SER A 36 -6.93 -4.97 -1.87
C SER A 36 -5.87 -5.02 -0.77
N PHE A 37 -5.94 -4.07 0.15
CA PHE A 37 -5.19 -3.98 1.40
C PHE A 37 -6.15 -4.06 2.61
N ASP A 38 -7.33 -4.64 2.43
CA ASP A 38 -8.35 -4.66 3.47
C ASP A 38 -7.83 -5.37 4.72
N PHE A 39 -8.06 -4.79 5.90
CA PHE A 39 -7.58 -5.29 7.19
C PHE A 39 -6.05 -5.42 7.31
N ALA A 40 -5.27 -4.90 6.35
CA ALA A 40 -3.81 -4.97 6.40
C ALA A 40 -3.25 -4.02 7.46
N ASP A 41 -2.10 -4.37 8.03
CA ASP A 41 -1.33 -3.47 8.88
C ASP A 41 -0.26 -2.74 8.06
N LEU A 42 -0.57 -1.52 7.66
CA LEU A 42 0.27 -0.61 6.89
C LEU A 42 0.86 0.50 7.77
N SER A 43 0.95 0.28 9.09
CA SER A 43 1.48 1.31 9.99
C SER A 43 2.90 1.71 9.62
N GLY A 44 3.14 3.03 9.50
CA GLY A 44 4.42 3.59 9.06
C GLY A 44 4.78 3.36 7.58
N ALA A 45 3.87 2.80 6.76
CA ALA A 45 4.15 2.56 5.35
C ALA A 45 4.38 3.87 4.56
N ILE A 46 5.25 3.82 3.55
CA ILE A 46 5.62 4.97 2.74
C ILE A 46 4.98 4.83 1.35
N PHE A 47 4.01 5.69 1.04
CA PHE A 47 3.32 5.80 -0.26
C PHE A 47 3.64 7.12 -0.97
N LYS A 48 4.83 7.69 -0.72
CA LYS A 48 5.22 8.97 -1.32
C LYS A 48 5.22 8.90 -2.83
N LYS A 49 4.59 9.86 -3.51
CA LYS A 49 4.51 9.93 -4.98
C LYS A 49 3.92 8.66 -5.64
N THR A 50 3.25 7.80 -4.87
CA THR A 50 2.64 6.56 -5.38
C THR A 50 1.36 6.88 -6.13
N ARG A 51 1.10 6.19 -7.24
CA ARG A 51 -0.21 6.21 -7.90
C ARG A 51 -1.03 5.03 -7.38
N LEU A 52 -2.10 5.32 -6.65
CA LEU A 52 -3.06 4.37 -6.08
C LEU A 52 -4.39 4.52 -6.84
N ALA A 53 -4.69 3.61 -7.77
CA ALA A 53 -5.93 3.65 -8.57
C ALA A 53 -6.84 2.45 -8.29
N GLY A 54 -8.08 2.65 -7.81
CA GLY A 54 -9.03 1.55 -7.60
C GLY A 54 -8.65 0.56 -6.50
N ASN A 55 -7.84 0.98 -5.51
CA ASN A 55 -7.43 0.09 -4.42
C ASN A 55 -8.42 0.13 -3.25
N SER A 56 -8.49 -0.95 -2.48
CA SER A 56 -9.28 -1.01 -1.25
C SER A 56 -8.36 -1.02 -0.03
N PHE A 57 -8.67 -0.22 1.00
CA PHE A 57 -7.97 -0.13 2.29
C PHE A 57 -8.96 -0.29 3.45
N ILE A 58 -10.06 -1.00 3.26
CA ILE A 58 -11.14 -1.12 4.25
C ILE A 58 -10.58 -1.74 5.52
N ALA A 59 -10.76 -1.05 6.65
CA ALA A 59 -10.24 -1.47 7.96
C ALA A 59 -8.72 -1.70 8.02
N ALA A 60 -7.94 -1.15 7.06
CA ALA A 60 -6.49 -1.18 7.12
C ALA A 60 -5.96 -0.23 8.21
N ASN A 61 -4.91 -0.64 8.91
CA ASN A 61 -4.19 0.25 9.82
C ASN A 61 -3.20 1.11 9.04
N LEU A 62 -3.53 2.38 8.83
CA LEU A 62 -2.70 3.37 8.15
C LEU A 62 -2.02 4.37 9.10
N SER A 63 -1.93 4.04 10.40
CA SER A 63 -1.30 4.92 11.39
C SER A 63 0.14 5.26 10.98
N ASP A 64 0.51 6.54 11.01
CA ASP A 64 1.82 7.05 10.61
C ASP A 64 2.23 6.78 9.14
N ALA A 65 1.32 6.30 8.29
CA ALA A 65 1.60 6.10 6.87
C ALA A 65 1.79 7.45 6.15
N ASN A 66 2.75 7.50 5.23
CA ASN A 66 3.11 8.72 4.53
C ASN A 66 2.64 8.71 3.07
N PHE A 67 1.62 9.52 2.77
CA PHE A 67 1.05 9.69 1.43
C PHE A 67 1.46 10.99 0.74
N GLU A 68 2.58 11.60 1.13
CA GLU A 68 3.03 12.87 0.54
C GLU A 68 3.19 12.76 -0.98
N GLY A 69 2.40 13.53 -1.72
CA GLY A 69 2.37 13.52 -3.18
C GLY A 69 1.78 12.25 -3.79
N ALA A 70 1.14 11.38 -3.01
CA ALA A 70 0.40 10.23 -3.54
C ALA A 70 -0.82 10.69 -4.34
N TYR A 71 -1.15 9.95 -5.39
CA TYR A 71 -2.34 10.14 -6.19
C TYR A 71 -3.33 9.01 -5.89
N LEU A 72 -4.39 9.32 -5.15
CA LEU A 72 -5.47 8.38 -4.87
C LEU A 72 -6.65 8.66 -5.81
N TYR A 73 -6.91 7.72 -6.72
CA TYR A 73 -8.02 7.78 -7.66
C TYR A 73 -8.89 6.54 -7.45
N GLU A 74 -10.20 6.71 -7.24
CA GLU A 74 -11.17 5.60 -7.06
C GLU A 74 -10.77 4.56 -5.97
N SER A 75 -9.86 4.91 -5.05
CA SER A 75 -9.48 4.03 -3.95
C SER A 75 -10.39 4.26 -2.75
N VAL A 76 -10.77 3.18 -2.06
CA VAL A 76 -11.77 3.16 -0.98
C VAL A 76 -11.18 2.70 0.35
#